data_AF-A0A1J3DBY3-F1
#
_entry.id   AF-A0A1J3DBY3-F1
#
_cell.length_a   1.000
_cell.length_b   1.000
_cell.length_c   1.000
_cell.angle_alpha   90.00
_cell.angle_beta   90.00
_cell.angle_gamma   90.00
#
_symmetry.space_group_name_H-M   'P 1'
#
loop_
_entity.id
_entity.type
_entity.pdbx_description
1 polymer ?
#
loop_
_entity_poly.entity_id
_entity_poly.type
_entity_poly.pdbx_seq_one_letter_code
_entity_poly.pdbx_strand_id
1 'polypeptide(L)' 'LLGRAGAFDRALRFIREMPIEPTAAIWKSLLNACRMHKDMELGAYAAERVFELDPDDPGPHVILYNIYASGGRWND' A
#
# COMPACT_ATOMS: atom_id res chain seq x y z
N LEU A 1 -0.17 -12.72 -4.28
CA LEU A 1 -0.80 -13.76 -3.43
C LEU A 1 -0.71 -13.40 -1.93
N LEU A 2 0.44 -12.99 -1.40
CA LEU A 2 0.59 -12.64 0.03
C LEU A 2 -0.25 -11.44 0.50
N GLY A 3 -0.25 -10.32 -0.25
CA GLY A 3 -1.09 -9.16 0.10
C GLY A 3 -2.59 -9.43 0.03
N ARG A 4 -3.03 -10.28 -0.91
CA ARG A 4 -4.46 -10.68 -1.02
C ARG A 4 -4.91 -11.52 0.17
N ALA A 5 -4.00 -12.28 0.78
CA ALA A 5 -4.27 -13.11 1.95
C ALA A 5 -4.23 -12.33 3.28
N GLY A 6 -3.98 -11.01 3.27
CA GLY A 6 -3.83 -10.20 4.49
C GLY A 6 -2.54 -10.50 5.26
N ALA A 7 -1.60 -11.25 4.66
CA ALA A 7 -0.33 -11.62 5.30
C ALA A 7 0.71 -10.50 5.17
N PHE A 8 0.37 -9.32 5.71
CA PHE A 8 1.15 -8.10 5.54
C PHE A 8 2.56 -8.18 6.12
N ASP A 9 2.75 -8.82 7.28
CA ASP A 9 4.08 -9.02 7.86
C ASP A 9 5.01 -9.82 6.94
N ARG A 10 4.47 -10.82 6.24
CA ARG A 10 5.24 -11.63 5.28
C ARG A 10 5.50 -10.84 4.00
N ALA A 11 4.53 -10.08 3.52
CA ALA A 11 4.69 -9.23 2.35
C ALA A 11 5.75 -8.14 2.59
N LEU A 12 5.70 -7.48 3.74
CA LEU A 12 6.65 -6.42 4.09
C LEU A 12 8.05 -6.97 4.34
N ARG A 13 8.16 -8.13 5.01
CA ARG A 13 9.45 -8.82 5.18
C ARG A 13 10.06 -9.22 3.84
N PHE A 14 9.26 -9.80 2.94
CA PHE A 14 9.72 -10.14 1.59
C PHE A 14 10.27 -8.92 0.85
N ILE A 15 9.56 -7.77 0.92
CA ILE A 15 10.00 -6.53 0.28
C ILE A 15 11.33 -6.03 0.89
N ARG A 16 11.47 -6.08 2.22
CA ARG A 16 12.68 -5.65 2.94
C ARG A 16 13.88 -6.57 2.73
N GLU A 17 13.65 -7.84 2.46
CA GLU A 17 14.69 -8.85 2.22
C GLU A 17 15.10 -8.94 0.74
N MET A 18 14.51 -8.12 -0.15
CA MET A 18 14.92 -8.09 -1.55
C MET A 18 16.39 -7.66 -1.66
N PRO A 19 17.21 -8.37 -2.47
CA PRO A 19 18.61 -8.01 -2.69
C PRO A 19 18.78 -6.76 -3.58
N ILE A 20 17.67 -6.21 -4.06
CA ILE A 20 17.59 -5.04 -4.93
C ILE A 20 16.52 -4.10 -4.40
N GLU A 21 16.65 -2.81 -4.71
CA GLU A 21 15.67 -1.80 -4.30
C GLU A 21 14.29 -2.14 -4.86
N PRO A 22 13.23 -2.20 -4.02
CA PRO A 22 11.90 -2.50 -4.50
C PRO A 22 11.37 -1.37 -5.40
N THR A 23 10.75 -1.73 -6.51
CA THR A 23 10.23 -0.74 -7.46
C THR A 23 8.90 -0.12 -6.98
N ALA A 24 8.55 1.03 -7.54
CA ALA A 24 7.25 1.67 -7.30
C ALA A 24 6.07 0.70 -7.55
N ALA A 25 6.17 -0.22 -8.52
CA ALA A 25 5.14 -1.21 -8.80
C ALA A 25 4.92 -2.22 -7.65
N ILE A 26 5.99 -2.59 -6.93
CA ILE A 26 5.91 -3.49 -5.76
C ILE A 26 5.19 -2.78 -4.63
N TRP A 27 5.53 -1.52 -4.36
CA TRP A 27 4.86 -0.71 -3.35
C TRP A 27 3.39 -0.41 -3.70
N LYS A 28 3.08 -0.10 -4.97
CA LYS A 28 1.68 0.03 -5.47
C LYS A 28 0.88 -1.26 -5.25
N SER A 29 1.51 -2.43 -5.42
CA SER A 29 0.87 -3.72 -5.17
C SER A 29 0.57 -3.96 -3.68
N LEU A 30 1.48 -3.56 -2.79
CA LEU A 30 1.25 -3.59 -1.35
C LEU A 30 0.14 -2.60 -0.94
N LEU A 31 0.17 -1.38 -1.46
CA LEU A 31 -0.82 -0.34 -1.22
C LEU A 31 -2.24 -0.80 -1.61
N ASN A 32 -2.40 -1.42 -2.77
CA ASN A 32 -3.68 -1.99 -3.20
C ASN A 32 -4.17 -3.12 -2.28
N ALA A 33 -3.26 -3.92 -1.73
CA ALA A 33 -3.61 -4.94 -0.75
C ALA A 33 -4.08 -4.31 0.58
N CYS A 34 -3.40 -3.25 1.05
CA CYS A 34 -3.80 -2.49 2.24
C CYS A 34 -5.21 -1.91 2.08
N ARG A 35 -5.56 -1.40 0.88
CA ARG A 35 -6.92 -0.96 0.54
C ARG A 35 -7.97 -2.06 0.74
N MET A 36 -7.69 -3.29 0.32
CA MET A 36 -8.65 -4.39 0.44
C MET A 36 -8.93 -4.76 1.91
N HIS A 37 -7.96 -4.59 2.79
CA HIS A 37 -8.06 -4.96 4.22
C HIS A 37 -8.24 -3.74 5.15
N LYS A 38 -8.37 -2.53 4.59
CA LYS A 38 -8.50 -1.27 5.32
C LYS A 38 -7.35 -0.98 6.30
N ASP A 39 -6.15 -1.45 5.96
CA ASP A 39 -4.95 -1.16 6.73
C ASP A 39 -4.42 0.23 6.36
N MET A 40 -4.77 1.22 7.18
CA MET A 40 -4.45 2.63 6.91
C MET A 40 -2.97 2.93 7.14
N GLU A 41 -2.36 2.36 8.18
CA GLU A 41 -0.98 2.64 8.56
C GLU A 41 -0.02 2.07 7.52
N LEU A 42 -0.18 0.79 7.15
CA LEU A 42 0.65 0.19 6.13
C LEU A 42 0.35 0.76 4.74
N GLY A 43 -0.90 1.15 4.48
CA GLY A 43 -1.29 1.87 3.27
C GLY A 43 -0.57 3.21 3.13
N ALA A 44 -0.52 4.02 4.18
CA ALA A 44 0.21 5.28 4.20
C ALA A 44 1.71 5.08 3.92
N TYR A 45 2.32 4.12 4.62
CA TYR A 45 3.73 3.78 4.41
C TYR A 45 4.03 3.33 2.98
N ALA A 46 3.19 2.45 2.41
CA ALA A 46 3.37 1.97 1.05
C ALA A 46 3.22 3.10 0.02
N ALA A 47 2.30 4.04 0.23
CA ALA A 47 2.11 5.18 -0.65
C ALA A 47 3.27 6.18 -0.59
N GLU A 48 3.81 6.45 0.60
CA GLU A 48 5.01 7.28 0.77
C GLU A 48 6.18 6.74 -0.06
N ARG A 49 6.41 5.42 -0.01
CA ARG A 49 7.44 4.76 -0.83
C ARG A 49 7.20 4.89 -2.33
N VAL A 50 5.93 4.92 -2.76
CA VAL A 50 5.64 5.18 -4.18
C VAL A 50 5.96 6.63 -4.55
N PHE A 51 5.60 7.60 -3.71
CA PHE A 51 5.91 9.01 -3.98
C PHE A 51 7.41 9.30 -4.03
N GLU A 52 8.20 8.62 -3.18
CA GLU A 52 9.67 8.72 -3.22
C GLU A 52 10.26 8.19 -4.54
N LEU A 53 9.67 7.12 -5.10
CA LEU A 53 10.19 6.44 -6.29
C LEU A 53 9.60 6.96 -7.61
N ASP A 54 8.38 7.49 -7.57
CA ASP A 54 7.58 7.90 -8.73
C ASP A 54 6.66 9.08 -8.34
N PRO A 55 7.22 10.30 -8.17
CA PRO A 55 6.48 11.47 -7.68
C PRO A 55 5.33 11.93 -8.59
N ASP A 56 5.40 11.59 -9.88
CA ASP A 56 4.43 12.00 -10.90
C ASP A 56 3.26 11.01 -11.04
N ASP A 57 3.26 9.88 -10.30
CA ASP A 57 2.15 8.93 -10.35
C ASP A 57 0.94 9.42 -9.52
N PRO A 58 -0.22 9.68 -10.15
CA PRO A 58 -1.44 10.03 -9.42
C PRO A 58 -2.09 8.85 -8.69
N GLY A 59 -1.71 7.60 -9.02
CA GLY A 59 -2.33 6.37 -8.53
C GLY A 59 -2.38 6.23 -6.99
N PRO A 60 -1.28 6.47 -6.24
CA PRO A 60 -1.27 6.33 -4.79
C PRO A 60 -2.19 7.32 -4.07
N HIS A 61 -2.35 8.54 -4.60
CA HIS A 61 -3.29 9.52 -4.04
C HIS A 61 -4.73 9.00 -4.08
N VAL A 62 -5.15 8.43 -5.22
CA VAL A 62 -6.48 7.84 -5.37
C VAL A 62 -6.67 6.65 -4.42
N ILE A 63 -5.64 5.80 -4.26
CA ILE A 63 -5.74 4.64 -3.38
C ILE A 63 -5.79 5.06 -1.90
N LEU A 64 -4.98 6.03 -1.48
CA LEU A 64 -5.01 6.59 -0.12
C LEU A 64 -6.37 7.21 0.21
N TYR A 65 -6.92 8.02 -0.70
CA TYR A 65 -8.26 8.59 -0.53
C TYR A 65 -9.30 7.49 -0.27
N ASN A 66 -9.27 6.40 -1.05
CA ASN A 66 -10.17 5.27 -0.88
C ASN A 66 -9.93 4.51 0.43
N ILE A 67 -8.68 4.37 0.87
CA ILE A 67 -8.33 3.76 2.17
C ILE A 67 -8.93 4.60 3.31
N TYR A 68 -8.70 5.91 3.32
CA TYR A 68 -9.23 6.81 4.35
C TYR A 68 -10.77 6.89 4.32
N ALA A 69 -11.38 7.01 3.14
CA ALA A 69 -12.83 7.03 2.98
C ALA A 69 -13.51 5.72 3.40
N SER A 70 -12.81 4.58 3.33
CA SER A 70 -13.35 3.27 3.74
C SER A 70 -13.06 2.90 5.20
N GLY A 71 -12.04 3.51 5.81
CA GLY A 71 -11.74 3.48 7.24
C GLY A 71 -12.68 4.38 8.06
N GLY A 72 -13.08 5.51 7.48
CA GLY A 72 -14.24 6.29 7.93
C GLY A 72 -15.54 5.68 7.40
N ARG A 73 -16.05 4.62 8.04
CA ARG A 73 -17.48 4.31 7.88
C ARG A 73 -18.26 5.57 8.22
N TRP A 74 -18.87 6.17 7.20
CA TRP A 74 -20.33 6.34 7.09
C TRP A 74 -21.06 5.62 8.25
N ASN A 75 -21.11 6.28 9.40
CA ASN A 75 -22.33 6.41 10.18
C ASN A 75 -22.86 7.77 9.69
N ASP A 76 -23.76 7.87 8.71
CA ASP A 76 -25.03 7.17 8.53
C ASP A 76 -25.39 6.97 7.04
#